data_AF-A0A4S3PU33-F1
#
_entry.id   AF-A0A4S3PU33-F1
#
_cell.length_a   1.000
_cell.length_b   1.000
_cell.length_c   1.000
_cell.angle_alpha   90.00
_cell.angle_beta   90.00
_cell.angle_gamma   90.00
#
_symmetry.space_group_name_H-M   'P 1'
#
loop_
_entity.id
_entity.type
_entity.pdbx_description
1 polymer ?
#
loop_
_entity_poly.entity_id
_entity_poly.type
_entity_poly.pdbx_seq_one_letter_code
_entity_poly.pdbx_strand_id
1 'polypeptide(L)'
;MTYGRIFKIKRYFEALSNQFHKEIESYIRSWSNEMDVQSVTISYPNGQSDTFKQGEIMRHVIAHEIHHIGQLSVWASELGREPVTANVISRGLFE
;
A
#
# COMPACT_ATOMS: atom_id res chain seq x y z
N MET A 1 27.76 6.28 -15.91
CA MET A 1 26.49 5.89 -16.56
C MET A 1 25.46 5.24 -15.63
N THR A 2 25.84 4.73 -14.44
CA THR A 2 24.96 3.99 -13.51
C THR A 2 23.97 4.87 -12.72
N TYR A 3 24.37 6.08 -12.32
CA TYR A 3 23.54 6.98 -11.51
C TYR A 3 22.27 7.48 -12.23
N GLY A 4 22.33 7.70 -13.55
CA GLY A 4 21.18 8.19 -14.32
C GLY A 4 20.01 7.18 -14.37
N ARG A 5 20.30 5.88 -14.35
CA ARG A 5 19.28 4.83 -14.37
C ARG A 5 18.56 4.70 -13.02
N ILE A 6 19.32 4.80 -11.92
CA ILE A 6 18.76 4.79 -10.55
C ILE A 6 17.85 6.02 -10.35
N PHE A 7 18.28 7.20 -10.77
CA PHE A 7 17.46 8.42 -10.70
C PHE A 7 16.16 8.31 -11.50
N LYS A 8 16.22 7.71 -12.69
CA LYS A 8 15.02 7.50 -13.53
C LYS A 8 14.02 6.55 -12.85
N ILE A 9 14.50 5.46 -12.26
CA ILE A 9 13.66 4.48 -11.55
C ILE A 9 13.03 5.12 -10.30
N LYS A 10 13.83 5.84 -9.49
CA LYS A 10 13.30 6.54 -8.30
C LYS A 10 12.18 7.51 -8.67
N ARG A 11 12.40 8.35 -9.68
CA ARG A 11 11.39 9.31 -10.15
C ARG A 11 10.13 8.64 -10.68
N TYR A 12 10.28 7.50 -11.35
CA TYR A 12 9.15 6.72 -11.82
C TYR A 12 8.30 6.20 -10.65
N PHE A 13 8.93 5.59 -9.64
CA PHE A 13 8.22 5.12 -8.45
C PHE A 13 7.53 6.25 -7.68
N GLU A 14 8.19 7.40 -7.53
CA GLU A 14 7.59 8.58 -6.90
C GLU A 14 6.38 9.10 -7.68
N ALA A 15 6.49 9.21 -9.00
CA ALA A 15 5.39 9.65 -9.85
C ALA A 15 4.20 8.70 -9.77
N LEU A 16 4.46 7.38 -9.83
CA LEU A 16 3.43 6.35 -9.75
C LEU A 16 2.74 6.34 -8.38
N SER A 17 3.52 6.41 -7.30
CA SER A 17 3.00 6.49 -5.93
C SER A 17 2.11 7.72 -5.74
N ASN A 18 2.56 8.89 -6.23
CA ASN A 18 1.78 10.13 -6.16
C ASN A 18 0.50 10.06 -6.99
N GLN A 19 0.53 9.40 -8.14
CA GLN A 19 -0.65 9.21 -8.98
C GLN A 19 -1.69 8.35 -8.26
N PHE A 20 -1.29 7.18 -7.75
CA PHE A 20 -2.22 6.27 -7.09
C PHE A 20 -2.73 6.82 -5.75
N HIS A 21 -1.90 7.54 -4.98
CA HIS A 21 -2.37 8.24 -3.78
C HIS A 21 -3.54 9.18 -4.10
N LYS A 22 -3.42 10.01 -5.15
CA LYS A 22 -4.49 10.92 -5.55
C LYS A 22 -5.76 10.19 -6.00
N GLU A 23 -5.59 9.05 -6.66
CA GLU A 23 -6.71 8.24 -7.15
C GLU A 23 -7.51 7.63 -5.99
N ILE A 24 -6.82 7.07 -4.99
CA ILE A 24 -7.48 6.34 -3.89
C ILE A 24 -7.85 7.22 -2.70
N GLU A 25 -7.29 8.44 -2.58
CA GLU A 25 -7.46 9.30 -1.41
C GLU A 25 -8.93 9.58 -1.08
N SER A 26 -9.73 9.94 -2.09
CA SER A 26 -11.16 10.24 -1.88
C SER A 26 -11.95 9.03 -1.37
N TYR A 27 -11.60 7.84 -1.82
CA TYR A 27 -12.23 6.59 -1.41
C TYR A 27 -11.87 6.23 0.02
N ILE A 28 -10.59 6.34 0.40
CA ILE A 28 -10.15 6.07 1.78
C ILE A 28 -10.71 7.12 2.74
N ARG A 29 -10.72 8.40 2.37
CA ARG A 29 -11.25 9.47 3.24
C ARG A 29 -12.76 9.42 3.45
N SER A 30 -13.50 8.86 2.49
CA SER A 30 -14.94 8.68 2.61
C SER A 30 -15.33 7.35 3.29
N TRP A 31 -14.35 6.57 3.76
CA TRP A 31 -14.60 5.28 4.37
C TRP A 31 -15.55 5.38 5.57
N SER A 32 -16.60 4.55 5.55
CA SER A 32 -17.57 4.44 6.64
C SER A 32 -17.67 2.99 7.12
N ASN A 33 -18.17 2.79 8.35
CA ASN A 33 -18.30 1.44 8.91
C ASN A 33 -19.25 0.54 8.09
N GLU A 34 -20.19 1.13 7.35
CA GLU A 34 -21.11 0.41 6.48
C GLU A 34 -20.39 -0.16 5.24
N MET A 35 -19.29 0.46 4.80
CA MET A 35 -18.51 -0.02 3.66
C MET A 35 -17.86 -1.37 3.96
N ASP A 36 -17.50 -1.65 5.22
CA ASP A 36 -16.83 -2.90 5.62
C ASP A 36 -17.57 -4.17 5.16
N VAL A 37 -18.91 -4.12 5.11
CA VAL A 37 -19.77 -5.27 4.76
C VAL A 37 -20.25 -5.24 3.30
N GLN A 38 -19.90 -4.21 2.53
CA GLN A 38 -20.22 -4.13 1.10
C GLN A 38 -19.43 -5.17 0.31
N SER A 39 -20.09 -5.78 -0.67
CA SER A 39 -19.47 -6.80 -1.52
C SER A 39 -18.79 -6.18 -2.74
N VAL A 40 -17.62 -6.69 -3.09
CA VAL A 40 -16.91 -6.42 -4.34
C VAL A 40 -16.79 -7.73 -5.09
N THR A 41 -17.29 -7.78 -6.32
CA THR A 41 -17.18 -8.95 -7.19
C THR A 41 -16.13 -8.70 -8.26
N ILE A 42 -15.15 -9.58 -8.36
CA ILE A 42 -14.10 -9.58 -9.38
C ILE A 42 -14.44 -10.64 -10.40
N SER A 43 -14.60 -10.25 -11.67
CA SER A 43 -14.83 -11.19 -12.78
C SER A 43 -13.52 -11.47 -13.52
N TYR A 44 -13.22 -12.74 -13.72
CA TYR A 44 -12.02 -13.19 -14.41
C TYR A 44 -12.31 -13.54 -15.88
N PRO A 45 -11.31 -13.47 -16.78
CA PRO A 45 -11.49 -13.79 -18.20
C PRO A 45 -11.97 -15.23 -18.48
N ASN A 46 -11.78 -16.16 -17.55
CA ASN A 46 -12.24 -17.55 -17.65
C ASN A 46 -13.73 -17.74 -17.27
N GLY A 47 -14.45 -16.66 -16.98
CA GLY A 47 -15.86 -16.68 -16.59
C GLY A 47 -16.11 -16.97 -15.11
N GLN A 48 -15.08 -17.19 -14.31
CA GLN A 48 -15.21 -17.28 -12.85
C GLN A 48 -15.35 -15.89 -12.23
N SER A 49 -15.93 -15.84 -11.04
CA SER A 49 -15.98 -14.62 -10.24
C SER A 49 -15.82 -14.92 -8.77
N ASP A 50 -15.04 -14.09 -8.09
CA ASP A 50 -14.92 -14.10 -6.64
C ASP A 50 -15.62 -12.88 -6.05
N THR A 51 -16.20 -13.03 -4.86
CA THR A 51 -16.82 -11.93 -4.13
C THR A 51 -16.19 -11.80 -2.76
N PHE A 52 -15.73 -10.60 -2.44
CA PHE A 52 -15.09 -10.25 -1.18
C PHE A 52 -15.83 -9.14 -0.48
N LYS A 53 -15.58 -8.96 0.82
CA LYS A 53 -16.03 -7.78 1.55
C LYS A 53 -15.01 -6.66 1.40
N GLN A 54 -15.46 -5.42 1.16
CA GLN A 54 -14.54 -4.29 1.03
C GLN A 54 -13.64 -4.13 2.27
N GLY A 55 -14.20 -4.34 3.47
CA GLY A 55 -13.41 -4.28 4.69
C GLY A 55 -12.34 -5.38 4.79
N GLU A 56 -12.62 -6.58 4.28
CA GLU A 56 -11.62 -7.65 4.17
C GLU A 56 -10.47 -7.23 3.25
N ILE A 57 -10.79 -6.66 2.08
CA ILE A 57 -9.80 -6.11 1.15
C ILE A 57 -8.97 -5.01 1.82
N MET A 58 -9.62 -4.06 2.50
CA MET A 58 -8.94 -2.93 3.16
C MET A 58 -7.95 -3.42 4.22
N ARG A 59 -8.37 -4.35 5.08
CA ARG A 59 -7.49 -4.94 6.11
C ARG A 59 -6.36 -5.76 5.51
N HIS A 60 -6.61 -6.47 4.40
CA HIS A 60 -5.58 -7.18 3.66
C HIS A 60 -4.52 -6.20 3.12
N VAL A 61 -4.93 -5.11 2.47
CA VAL A 61 -4.01 -4.10 1.92
C VAL A 61 -3.18 -3.44 3.02
N ILE A 62 -3.79 -3.08 4.16
CA ILE A 62 -3.07 -2.54 5.32
C ILE A 62 -1.99 -3.53 5.81
N ALA A 63 -2.36 -4.79 6.01
CA ALA A 63 -1.42 -5.82 6.44
C ALA A 63 -0.29 -6.05 5.40
N HIS A 64 -0.64 -6.02 4.12
CA HIS A 64 0.29 -6.20 3.01
C HIS A 64 1.33 -5.08 2.94
N GLU A 65 0.92 -3.82 3.14
CA GLU A 65 1.86 -2.69 3.19
C GLU A 65 2.81 -2.79 4.39
N ILE A 66 2.29 -3.08 5.60
CA ILE A 66 3.12 -3.27 6.80
C ILE A 66 4.12 -4.41 6.59
N HIS A 67 3.68 -5.54 6.01
CA HIS A 67 4.53 -6.69 5.71
C HIS A 67 5.71 -6.32 4.79
N HIS A 68 5.44 -5.62 3.69
CA HIS A 68 6.49 -5.24 2.74
C HIS A 68 7.42 -4.15 3.27
N ILE A 69 6.94 -3.19 4.06
CA ILE A 69 7.83 -2.24 4.77
C ILE A 69 8.77 -3.01 5.72
N GLY A 70 8.27 -4.05 6.39
CA GLY A 70 9.10 -4.95 7.18
C GLY A 70 10.22 -5.61 6.37
N GLN A 71 9.92 -6.14 5.18
CA GLN A 71 10.94 -6.71 4.28
C GLN A 71 12.00 -5.70 3.86
N LEU A 72 11.58 -4.47 3.47
CA LEU A 72 12.51 -3.39 3.11
C LEU A 72 13.44 -3.01 4.27
N SER A 73 12.94 -3.08 5.50
CA SER A 73 13.70 -2.76 6.72
C SER A 73 14.82 -3.78 6.99
N VAL A 74 14.56 -5.06 6.70
CA VAL A 74 15.59 -6.11 6.75
C VAL A 74 16.69 -5.80 5.72
N TRP A 75 16.32 -5.54 4.47
CA TRP A 75 17.31 -5.25 3.42
C TRP A 75 18.10 -3.96 3.70
N ALA A 76 17.47 -2.92 4.25
CA ALA A 76 18.16 -1.71 4.66
C ALA A 76 19.24 -2.02 5.71
N SER A 77 18.90 -2.82 6.72
CA SER A 77 19.86 -3.28 7.75
C SER A 77 21.03 -4.04 7.13
N GLU A 78 20.76 -5.00 6.24
CA GLU A 78 21.77 -5.82 5.57
C GLU A 78 22.73 -4.99 4.69
N LEU A 79 22.24 -3.87 4.15
CA LEU A 79 23.03 -2.92 3.37
C LEU A 79 23.78 -1.88 4.24
N GLY A 80 23.73 -2.00 5.57
CA GLY A 80 24.32 -1.02 6.50
C GLY A 80 23.63 0.34 6.47
N ARG A 81 22.35 0.38 6.07
CA ARG A 81 21.50 1.58 6.09
C ARG A 81 20.60 1.57 7.31
N GLU A 82 20.14 2.75 7.71
CA GLU A 82 19.13 2.87 8.75
C GLU A 82 17.84 2.16 8.30
N PRO A 83 17.32 1.21 9.09
CA PRO A 83 16.09 0.50 8.75
C PRO A 83 14.88 1.42 8.84
N VAL A 84 13.90 1.22 7.97
CA VAL A 84 12.63 1.93 8.08
C VAL A 84 11.89 1.40 9.31
N THR A 85 11.36 2.29 10.15
CA THR A 85 10.56 1.85 11.30
C THR A 85 9.16 1.43 10.87
N ALA A 86 8.80 0.18 11.18
CA ALA A 86 7.43 -0.33 11.06
C ALA A 86 6.53 0.06 12.26
N ASN A 87 7.06 0.80 13.24
CA ASN A 87 6.28 1.26 14.38
C ASN A 87 5.27 2.33 13.96
N VAL A 88 3.98 2.07 14.19
CA VAL A 88 2.88 3.00 13.94
C VAL A 88 2.43 3.76 15.19
N ILE A 89 2.92 3.39 16.38
CA ILE A 89 2.60 4.05 17.65
C ILE A 89 3.34 5.40 17.73
N SER A 90 2.70 6.39 18.36
CA SER A 90 3.24 7.76 18.55
C SER A 90 3.48 8.54 17.25
N ARG A 91 2.65 8.27 16.22
CA ARG A 91 2.65 9.02 14.96
C ARG A 91 1.50 10.03 14.82
N GLY A 92 0.82 10.37 15.91
CA GLY A 92 -0.32 11.30 15.87
C GLY A 92 -1.55 10.76 15.13
N LEU A 93 -1.78 9.44 15.14
CA LEU A 93 -2.92 8.84 14.43
C LEU A 93 -4.30 9.17 15.06
N PHE A 94 -4.30 9.67 16.29
CA PHE A 94 -5.50 10.06 17.05
C PHE A 94 -5.41 11.52 17.56
N GLU A 95 -4.42 12.28 17.10
CA GLU A 95 -4.21 13.71 17.41
C GLU A 95 -4.66 14.58 16.24
#